data_AF-A0A918R3H2-F1
#
_entry.id   AF-A0A918R3H2-F1
#
_cell.length_a   1.000
_cell.length_b   1.000
_cell.length_c   1.000
_cell.angle_alpha   90.00
_cell.angle_beta   90.00
_cell.angle_gamma   90.00
#
_symmetry.space_group_name_H-M   'P 1'
#
loop_
_entity.id
_entity.type
_entity.pdbx_description
1 polymer ?
#
loop_
_entity_poly.entity_id
_entity_poly.type
_entity_poly.pdbx_seq_one_letter_code
_entity_poly.pdbx_strand_id
1 'polypeptide(L)'
;MAARAIQIGEAGERVAAAVAALRQSRGWDQRHLAERVTEAGRPMSTSVLGKIEAGARRVDVDDLVALAAALEVSPARLLPAGAAGVDGEEPKEVDPYEEAAGPGLVKARVLDDIAALGDLEELDPTAPTLAAVAVRLATELDAPASLGNSLHSLSKELRQVLAELRSLAPEEPDDDDDLDDLASPD
;
A
#
# COMPACT_ATOMS: atom_id res chain seq x y z
N MET A 1 26.67 -12.93 41.69
CA MET A 1 27.12 -13.15 40.30
C MET A 1 26.59 -12.00 39.46
N ALA A 2 27.46 -11.23 38.80
CA ALA A 2 27.02 -10.09 37.99
C ALA A 2 26.50 -10.63 36.64
N ALA A 3 25.23 -10.36 36.31
CA ALA A 3 24.68 -10.69 35.01
C ALA A 3 25.45 -9.91 33.93
N ARG A 4 25.89 -10.61 32.87
CA ARG A 4 26.59 -10.00 31.73
C ARG A 4 25.67 -8.94 31.11
N ALA A 5 26.15 -7.70 31.01
CA ALA A 5 25.39 -6.63 30.38
C ALA A 5 25.08 -6.98 28.92
N ILE A 6 23.80 -6.95 28.57
CA ILE A 6 23.34 -7.17 27.20
C ILE A 6 23.92 -6.05 26.34
N GLN A 7 24.71 -6.42 25.34
CA GLN A 7 25.31 -5.49 24.40
C GLN A 7 24.23 -4.93 23.47
N ILE A 8 24.46 -3.72 22.96
CA ILE A 8 23.66 -3.17 21.87
C ILE A 8 23.94 -3.97 20.61
N GLY A 9 22.88 -4.32 19.88
CA GLY A 9 22.98 -4.92 18.55
C GLY A 9 22.77 -3.90 17.44
N GLU A 10 22.98 -4.31 16.19
CA GLU A 10 22.93 -3.47 14.99
C GLU A 10 21.70 -2.55 14.92
N ALA A 11 20.51 -3.07 15.25
CA ALA A 11 19.29 -2.27 15.26
C ALA A 11 19.38 -1.07 16.21
N GLY A 12 19.94 -1.27 17.41
CA GLY A 12 20.13 -0.20 18.38
C GLY A 12 21.20 0.81 17.97
N GLU A 13 22.26 0.36 17.29
CA GLU A 13 23.28 1.26 16.72
C GLU A 13 22.69 2.14 15.62
N ARG A 14 21.85 1.55 14.75
CA ARG A 14 21.17 2.30 13.69
C ARG A 14 20.16 3.32 14.24
N VAL A 15 19.41 2.95 15.29
CA VAL A 15 18.52 3.90 15.99
C VAL A 15 19.33 5.06 16.58
N ALA A 16 20.44 4.77 17.27
CA ALA A 16 21.32 5.79 17.83
C ALA A 16 21.84 6.77 16.75
N ALA A 17 22.28 6.24 15.61
CA ALA A 17 22.73 7.03 14.47
C ALA A 17 21.60 7.87 13.86
N ALA A 18 20.39 7.31 13.72
CA ALA A 18 19.23 8.03 13.19
C ALA A 18 18.82 9.20 14.08
N VAL A 19 18.79 9.01 15.40
CA VAL A 19 18.53 10.07 16.39
C VAL A 19 19.55 11.19 16.26
N ALA A 20 20.85 10.84 16.24
CA ALA A 20 21.92 11.83 16.11
C ALA A 20 21.83 12.60 14.79
N ALA A 21 21.57 11.92 13.68
CA ALA A 21 21.45 12.53 12.36
C ALA A 21 20.25 13.48 12.26
N LEU A 22 19.07 13.06 12.74
CA LEU A 22 17.87 13.89 12.74
C LEU A 22 18.03 15.12 13.64
N ARG A 23 18.61 14.96 14.83
CA ARG A 23 18.93 16.07 15.72
C ARG A 23 19.85 17.09 15.04
N GLN A 24 20.93 16.62 14.41
CA GLN A 24 21.90 17.48 13.71
C GLN A 24 21.28 18.17 12.49
N SER A 25 20.42 17.49 11.74
CA SER A 25 19.73 18.08 10.59
C SER A 25 18.83 19.26 10.97
N ARG A 26 18.33 19.28 12.22
CA ARG A 26 17.55 20.37 12.79
C ARG A 26 18.40 21.46 13.46
N GLY A 27 19.73 21.31 13.48
CA GLY A 27 20.66 22.24 14.12
C GLY A 27 20.58 22.23 15.66
N TRP A 28 20.04 21.17 16.26
CA TRP A 28 19.86 21.10 17.71
C TRP A 28 21.10 20.52 18.39
N ASP A 29 21.45 21.07 19.56
CA ASP A 29 22.40 20.44 20.46
C ASP A 29 21.73 19.30 21.26
N GLN A 30 22.53 18.49 21.97
CA GLN A 30 22.00 17.39 22.79
C GLN A 30 21.12 17.88 23.95
N ARG A 31 21.36 19.10 24.46
CA ARG A 31 20.57 19.64 25.55
C ARG A 31 19.15 19.92 25.10
N HIS A 32 19.00 20.55 23.94
CA HIS A 32 17.75 20.90 23.33
C HIS A 32 16.87 19.67 23.06
N LEU A 33 17.44 18.59 22.51
CA LEU A 33 16.67 17.36 22.30
C LEU A 33 16.29 16.70 23.65
N ALA A 34 17.19 16.65 24.63
CA ALA A 34 16.89 16.07 25.94
C ALA A 34 15.77 16.82 26.68
N GLU A 35 15.74 18.16 26.58
CA GLU A 35 14.67 19.02 27.09
C GLU A 35 13.33 18.66 26.42
N ARG A 36 13.30 18.56 25.08
CA ARG A 36 12.08 18.17 24.35
C ARG A 36 11.56 16.78 24.67
N VAL A 37 12.46 15.81 24.84
CA VAL A 37 12.07 14.45 25.25
C VAL A 37 11.46 14.47 26.66
N THR A 38 12.00 15.33 27.54
CA THR A 38 11.45 15.55 28.89
C THR A 38 10.07 16.21 28.83
N GLU A 39 9.87 17.20 27.97
CA GLU A 39 8.57 17.84 27.71
C GLU A 39 7.54 16.86 27.14
N ALA A 40 7.98 15.89 26.34
CA ALA A 40 7.15 14.79 25.83
C ALA A 40 6.80 13.73 26.89
N GLY A 41 7.14 13.96 28.17
CA GLY A 41 6.77 13.10 29.29
C GLY A 41 7.80 12.03 29.65
N ARG A 42 9.00 12.03 29.03
CA ARG A 42 10.07 11.08 29.34
C ARG A 42 11.30 11.82 29.89
N PRO A 43 11.53 11.85 31.21
CA PRO A 43 12.68 12.54 31.81
C PRO A 43 14.00 12.06 31.20
N MET A 44 14.72 12.97 30.52
CA MET A 44 15.95 12.67 29.82
C MET A 44 16.99 13.74 30.09
N SER A 45 18.17 13.31 30.56
CA SER A 45 19.32 14.22 30.73
C SER A 45 20.17 14.27 29.47
N THR A 46 20.92 15.36 29.31
CA THR A 46 21.87 15.54 28.21
C THR A 46 22.90 14.41 28.14
N SER A 47 23.39 13.94 29.30
CA SER A 47 24.32 12.81 29.40
C SER A 47 23.69 11.49 28.96
N VAL A 48 22.41 11.26 29.29
CA VAL A 48 21.68 10.07 28.84
C VAL A 48 21.54 10.08 27.33
N LEU A 49 21.13 11.21 26.74
CA LEU A 49 21.03 11.35 25.30
C LEU A 49 22.39 11.15 24.61
N GLY A 50 23.46 11.75 25.14
CA GLY A 50 24.81 11.55 24.58
C GLY A 50 25.26 10.09 24.60
N LYS A 51 24.91 9.32 25.64
CA LYS A 51 25.19 7.88 25.69
C LYS A 51 24.32 7.08 24.72
N ILE A 52 23.08 7.49 24.48
CA ILE A 52 22.21 6.88 23.47
C ILE A 52 22.84 7.07 22.09
N GLU A 53 23.17 8.31 21.72
CA GLU A 53 23.75 8.62 20.40
C GLU A 53 25.10 7.95 20.16
N ALA A 54 25.89 7.75 21.21
CA ALA A 54 27.16 7.04 21.14
C ALA A 54 27.02 5.51 21.11
N GLY A 55 25.80 4.97 21.17
CA GLY A 55 25.58 3.52 21.26
C GLY A 55 26.11 2.91 22.56
N ALA A 56 26.23 3.71 23.63
CA ALA A 56 26.67 3.27 24.95
C ALA A 56 25.48 2.99 25.91
N ARG A 57 24.26 3.40 25.52
CA ARG A 57 23.03 3.13 26.26
C ARG A 57 21.93 2.66 25.31
N ARG A 58 21.25 1.57 25.68
CA ARG A 58 20.12 1.03 24.94
C ARG A 58 18.94 1.99 24.94
N VAL A 59 18.18 1.98 23.86
CA VAL A 59 16.89 2.66 23.71
C VAL A 59 15.80 1.61 23.94
N ASP A 60 14.93 1.83 24.92
CA ASP A 60 13.70 1.04 25.09
C ASP A 60 12.57 1.58 24.18
N VAL A 61 11.43 0.89 24.15
CA VAL A 61 10.30 1.27 23.27
C VAL A 61 9.76 2.65 23.65
N ASP A 62 9.66 2.93 24.95
CA ASP A 62 9.17 4.21 25.44
C ASP A 62 10.17 5.36 25.14
N ASP A 63 11.49 5.08 25.18
CA ASP A 63 12.56 6.02 24.80
C ASP A 63 12.43 6.31 23.30
N LEU A 64 12.20 5.27 22.48
CA LEU A 64 12.04 5.40 21.03
C LEU A 64 10.85 6.29 20.68
N VAL A 65 9.69 6.05 21.30
CA VAL A 65 8.47 6.85 21.07
C VAL A 65 8.67 8.29 21.50
N ALA A 66 9.27 8.53 22.68
CA ALA A 66 9.51 9.88 23.17
C ALA A 66 10.55 10.65 22.32
N LEU A 67 11.60 9.97 21.86
CA LEU A 67 12.59 10.53 20.93
C LEU A 67 11.95 10.88 19.59
N ALA A 68 11.09 10.01 19.06
CA ALA A 68 10.39 10.24 17.81
C ALA A 68 9.43 11.44 17.92
N ALA A 69 8.67 11.51 19.01
CA ALA A 69 7.78 12.64 19.30
C ALA A 69 8.56 13.96 19.41
N ALA A 70 9.67 13.97 20.16
CA ALA A 70 10.52 15.16 20.31
C ALA A 70 11.20 15.60 19.00
N LEU A 71 11.47 14.65 18.09
CA LEU A 71 12.01 14.90 16.75
C LEU A 71 10.91 15.15 15.70
N GLU A 72 9.64 15.12 16.09
CA GLU A 72 8.45 15.25 15.24
C GLU A 72 8.49 14.31 14.01
N VAL A 73 8.80 13.04 14.27
CA VAL A 73 8.81 11.98 13.25
C VAL A 73 8.04 10.76 13.76
N SER A 74 7.58 9.89 12.86
CA SER A 74 7.06 8.58 13.24
C SER A 74 8.17 7.72 13.88
N PRO A 75 7.89 6.89 14.91
CA PRO A 75 8.88 5.97 15.49
C PRO A 75 9.54 5.05 14.45
N ALA A 76 8.80 4.64 13.42
CA ALA A 76 9.31 3.85 12.31
C ALA A 76 10.49 4.51 11.57
N ARG A 77 10.57 5.85 11.55
CA ARG A 77 11.65 6.60 10.89
C ARG A 77 12.98 6.51 11.65
N LEU A 78 12.95 6.13 12.93
CA LEU A 78 14.15 5.86 13.72
C LEU A 78 14.63 4.42 13.58
N LEU A 79 13.76 3.51 13.13
CA LEU A 79 14.09 2.10 12.95
C LEU A 79 14.82 1.87 11.61
N PRO A 80 15.68 0.86 11.53
CA PRO A 80 16.27 0.46 10.25
C PRO A 80 15.19 0.00 9.27
N ALA A 81 15.26 0.49 8.03
CA ALA A 81 14.47 -0.03 6.93
C ALA A 81 14.85 -1.51 6.71
N GLY A 82 13.97 -2.42 7.12
CA GLY A 82 14.31 -3.85 7.19
C GLY A 82 13.52 -4.68 8.22
N ALA A 83 12.54 -4.09 8.89
CA ALA A 83 11.42 -4.82 9.48
C ALA A 83 10.13 -4.24 8.90
N ALA A 84 9.95 -4.41 7.59
CA ALA A 84 8.63 -4.26 6.97
C ALA A 84 7.76 -5.41 7.50
N GLY A 85 7.32 -5.28 8.75
CA GLY A 85 5.98 -5.72 9.08
C GLY A 85 5.07 -4.82 8.27
N VAL A 86 4.46 -5.41 7.24
CA VAL A 86 3.07 -5.12 6.94
C VAL A 86 2.32 -4.93 8.26
N ASP A 87 1.56 -3.84 8.37
CA ASP A 87 0.65 -3.46 9.46
C ASP A 87 0.93 -2.02 9.92
N GLY A 88 0.39 -1.06 9.17
CA GLY A 88 0.38 0.35 9.56
C GLY A 88 0.29 1.31 8.38
N GLU A 89 -0.61 1.03 7.43
CA GLU A 89 -0.97 1.96 6.36
C GLU A 89 -1.71 3.15 6.99
N GLU A 90 -1.07 4.31 7.11
CA GLU A 90 -1.82 5.57 7.09
C GLU A 90 -2.34 5.73 5.65
N PRO A 91 -3.65 5.94 5.44
CA PRO A 91 -4.21 6.01 4.10
C PRO A 91 -3.66 7.26 3.40
N LYS A 92 -2.64 7.08 2.56
CA LYS A 92 -2.41 7.99 1.45
C LYS A 92 -3.51 7.70 0.45
N GLU A 93 -4.21 8.74 0.04
CA GLU A 93 -5.09 8.74 -1.12
C GLU A 93 -4.21 8.40 -2.34
N VAL A 94 -4.13 7.09 -2.63
CA VAL A 94 -3.35 6.54 -3.72
C VAL A 94 -4.16 6.68 -5.00
N ASP A 95 -3.49 7.16 -6.04
CA ASP A 95 -4.01 7.18 -7.40
C ASP A 95 -4.41 5.74 -7.79
N PRO A 96 -5.68 5.47 -8.14
CA PRO A 96 -6.19 4.13 -8.47
C PRO A 96 -5.39 3.40 -9.57
N TYR A 97 -4.55 4.13 -10.32
CA TYR A 97 -3.77 3.59 -11.43
C TYR A 97 -2.28 3.35 -11.09
N GLU A 98 -1.75 3.83 -9.96
CA GLU A 98 -0.35 3.58 -9.56
C GLU A 98 -0.15 2.23 -8.85
N GLU A 99 -1.19 1.70 -8.19
CA GLU A 99 -1.10 0.44 -7.45
C GLU A 99 -1.16 -0.81 -8.36
N ALA A 100 -1.44 -0.67 -9.66
CA ALA A 100 -1.53 -1.79 -10.59
C ALA A 100 -0.16 -2.41 -10.99
N ALA A 101 0.95 -1.97 -10.39
CA ALA A 101 2.31 -2.36 -10.80
C ALA A 101 3.03 -3.34 -9.84
N GLY A 102 2.33 -3.89 -8.85
CA GLY A 102 2.87 -4.96 -7.99
C GLY A 102 2.55 -6.36 -8.54
N PRO A 103 3.48 -7.33 -8.47
CA PRO A 103 3.24 -8.69 -8.94
C PRO A 103 2.11 -9.35 -8.13
N GLY A 104 1.06 -9.82 -8.80
CA GLY A 104 -0.05 -10.55 -8.17
C GLY A 104 -1.29 -9.71 -7.87
N LEU A 105 -1.24 -8.40 -8.08
CA LEU A 105 -2.32 -7.48 -7.71
C LEU A 105 -3.51 -7.54 -8.66
N VAL A 106 -3.26 -7.78 -9.96
CA VAL A 106 -4.35 -7.86 -10.95
C VAL A 106 -5.23 -9.08 -10.65
N LYS A 107 -4.63 -10.23 -10.36
CA LYS A 107 -5.36 -11.45 -9.97
C LYS A 107 -6.12 -11.27 -8.67
N ALA A 108 -5.51 -10.66 -7.66
CA ALA A 108 -6.17 -10.42 -6.38
C ALA A 108 -7.45 -9.59 -6.57
N ARG A 109 -7.35 -8.49 -7.33
CA ARG A 109 -8.49 -7.61 -7.58
C ARG A 109 -9.62 -8.30 -8.37
N VAL A 110 -9.26 -9.07 -9.39
CA VAL A 110 -10.24 -9.84 -10.17
C VAL A 110 -10.98 -10.88 -9.32
N LEU A 111 -10.29 -11.51 -8.37
CA LEU A 111 -10.95 -12.46 -7.44
C LEU A 111 -11.91 -11.75 -6.48
N ASP A 112 -11.58 -10.56 -6.00
CA ASP A 112 -12.48 -9.75 -5.17
C ASP A 112 -13.73 -9.32 -5.94
N ASP A 113 -13.56 -8.86 -7.19
CA ASP A 113 -14.67 -8.45 -8.04
C ASP A 113 -15.57 -9.65 -8.38
N ILE A 114 -14.99 -10.83 -8.65
CA ILE A 114 -15.76 -12.08 -8.85
C ILE A 114 -16.54 -12.46 -7.59
N ALA A 115 -15.91 -12.36 -6.40
CA ALA A 115 -16.57 -12.67 -5.14
C ALA A 115 -17.73 -11.69 -4.83
N ALA A 116 -17.60 -10.42 -5.24
CA ALA A 116 -18.66 -9.43 -5.10
C ALA A 116 -19.87 -9.68 -6.01
N LEU A 117 -19.70 -10.41 -7.12
CA LEU A 117 -20.77 -10.72 -8.06
C LEU A 117 -21.71 -11.86 -7.60
N GLY A 118 -21.37 -12.61 -6.54
CA GLY A 118 -22.20 -13.69 -5.99
C GLY A 118 -22.12 -15.00 -6.79
N ASP A 119 -23.09 -15.90 -6.59
CA ASP A 119 -23.08 -17.24 -7.21
C ASP A 119 -23.32 -17.17 -8.73
N LEU A 120 -22.27 -17.41 -9.51
CA LEU A 120 -22.29 -17.44 -10.98
C LEU A 120 -22.66 -18.84 -11.53
N GLU A 121 -23.38 -19.66 -10.75
CA GLU A 121 -23.64 -21.09 -11.02
C GLU A 121 -24.56 -21.37 -12.22
N GLU A 122 -25.15 -20.36 -12.87
CA GLU A 122 -26.07 -20.58 -14.01
C GLU A 122 -25.38 -20.68 -15.38
N LEU A 123 -24.05 -20.59 -15.47
CA LEU A 123 -23.34 -20.55 -16.75
C LEU A 123 -22.70 -21.90 -17.10
N ASP A 124 -23.24 -22.51 -18.16
CA ASP A 124 -22.81 -23.69 -18.93
C ASP A 124 -21.52 -24.42 -18.44
N PRO A 125 -21.63 -25.68 -17.97
CA PRO A 125 -20.51 -26.46 -17.43
C PRO A 125 -19.49 -26.93 -18.49
N THR A 126 -19.74 -26.71 -19.78
CA THR A 126 -18.89 -27.23 -20.87
C THR A 126 -17.91 -26.20 -21.45
N ALA A 127 -18.06 -24.92 -21.10
CA ALA A 127 -17.14 -23.84 -21.46
C ALA A 127 -16.39 -23.33 -20.22
N PRO A 128 -15.16 -22.80 -20.35
CA PRO A 128 -14.54 -22.07 -19.24
C PRO A 128 -15.43 -20.87 -18.90
N THR A 129 -15.90 -20.80 -17.66
CA THR A 129 -16.73 -19.68 -17.21
C THR A 129 -15.97 -18.36 -17.41
N LEU A 130 -16.68 -17.26 -17.69
CA LEU A 130 -16.07 -15.94 -17.89
C LEU A 130 -15.14 -15.56 -16.72
N ALA A 131 -15.53 -15.93 -15.49
CA ALA A 131 -14.73 -15.79 -14.28
C ALA A 131 -13.41 -16.56 -14.36
N ALA A 132 -13.43 -17.82 -14.83
CA ALA A 132 -12.21 -18.62 -14.99
C ALA A 132 -11.26 -18.03 -16.04
N VAL A 133 -11.80 -17.49 -17.14
CA VAL A 133 -11.00 -16.80 -18.17
C VAL A 133 -10.37 -15.52 -17.61
N ALA A 134 -11.14 -14.73 -16.84
CA ALA A 134 -10.66 -13.51 -16.21
C ALA A 134 -9.52 -13.75 -15.20
N VAL A 135 -9.65 -14.77 -14.33
CA VAL A 135 -8.61 -15.12 -13.35
C VAL A 135 -7.34 -15.61 -14.03
N ARG A 136 -7.46 -16.37 -15.12
CA ARG A 136 -6.31 -16.82 -15.89
C ARG A 136 -5.58 -15.64 -16.53
N LEU A 137 -6.31 -14.73 -17.17
CA LEU A 137 -5.75 -13.52 -17.78
C LEU A 137 -5.01 -12.69 -16.73
N ALA A 138 -5.62 -12.47 -15.58
CA ALA A 138 -5.02 -11.71 -14.48
C ALA A 138 -3.72 -12.36 -13.98
N THR A 139 -3.68 -13.69 -13.88
CA THR A 139 -2.47 -14.44 -13.51
C THR A 139 -1.35 -14.27 -14.54
N GLU A 140 -1.68 -14.20 -15.84
CA GLU A 140 -0.69 -13.99 -16.91
C GLU A 140 -0.17 -12.55 -16.92
N LEU A 141 -1.01 -11.57 -16.60
CA LEU A 141 -0.63 -10.16 -16.44
C LEU A 141 0.32 -9.93 -15.26
N ASP A 142 0.10 -10.67 -14.16
CA ASP A 142 0.94 -10.60 -12.96
C ASP A 142 2.34 -11.24 -13.13
N ALA A 143 2.59 -11.97 -14.22
CA ALA A 143 3.87 -12.63 -14.46
C ALA A 143 4.90 -11.68 -15.12
N PRO A 144 6.14 -11.55 -14.59
CA PRO A 144 7.13 -10.57 -15.05
C PRO A 144 7.72 -10.80 -16.45
N ALA A 145 7.28 -11.84 -17.18
CA ALA A 145 7.87 -12.27 -18.45
C ALA A 145 6.95 -12.12 -19.68
N SER A 146 5.80 -11.43 -19.57
CA SER A 146 4.73 -11.50 -20.59
C SER A 146 4.41 -10.17 -21.32
N LEU A 147 5.37 -9.25 -21.47
CA LEU A 147 5.07 -7.88 -21.95
C LEU A 147 5.30 -7.64 -23.46
N GLY A 148 4.78 -8.50 -24.33
CA GLY A 148 4.84 -8.17 -25.76
C GLY A 148 3.71 -8.75 -26.59
N ASN A 149 3.74 -10.06 -26.80
CA ASN A 149 2.95 -10.66 -27.88
C ASN A 149 1.64 -11.31 -27.40
N SER A 150 1.55 -11.81 -26.16
CA SER A 150 0.35 -12.46 -25.63
C SER A 150 -0.78 -11.47 -25.34
N LEU A 151 -0.46 -10.34 -24.72
CA LEU A 151 -1.39 -9.28 -24.35
C LEU A 151 -2.15 -8.70 -25.56
N HIS A 152 -1.45 -8.48 -26.67
CA HIS A 152 -2.07 -7.98 -27.89
C HIS A 152 -3.02 -9.02 -28.50
N SER A 153 -2.62 -10.29 -28.56
CA SER A 153 -3.46 -11.39 -29.07
C SER A 153 -4.73 -11.57 -28.23
N LEU A 154 -4.59 -11.57 -26.90
CA LEU A 154 -5.70 -11.73 -25.97
C LEU A 154 -6.65 -10.52 -25.98
N SER A 155 -6.12 -9.30 -26.09
CA SER A 155 -6.97 -8.09 -26.26
C SER A 155 -7.80 -8.11 -27.54
N LYS A 156 -7.29 -8.79 -28.58
CA LYS A 156 -7.96 -8.94 -29.87
C LYS A 156 -9.06 -9.99 -29.78
N GLU A 157 -8.79 -11.12 -29.12
CA GLU A 157 -9.79 -12.16 -28.85
C GLU A 157 -10.95 -11.62 -28.01
N LEU A 158 -10.67 -10.87 -26.94
CA LEU A 158 -11.72 -10.28 -26.10
C LEU A 158 -12.63 -9.32 -26.89
N ARG A 159 -12.04 -8.45 -27.72
CA ARG A 159 -12.81 -7.53 -28.58
C ARG A 159 -13.66 -8.28 -29.60
N GLN A 160 -13.18 -9.41 -30.10
CA GLN A 160 -13.92 -10.22 -31.05
C GLN A 160 -15.13 -10.89 -30.38
N VAL A 161 -14.94 -11.47 -29.18
CA VAL A 161 -16.04 -12.07 -28.41
C VAL A 161 -17.09 -11.03 -28.02
N LEU A 162 -16.67 -9.83 -27.62
CA LEU A 162 -17.60 -8.73 -27.32
C LEU A 162 -18.37 -8.26 -28.56
N ALA A 163 -17.74 -8.26 -29.74
CA ALA A 163 -18.41 -7.93 -30.99
C ALA A 163 -19.43 -9.00 -31.39
N GLU A 164 -19.10 -10.29 -31.21
CA GLU A 164 -20.02 -11.40 -31.44
C GLU A 164 -21.22 -11.33 -30.49
N LEU A 165 -21.01 -11.07 -29.20
CA LEU A 165 -22.10 -10.88 -28.23
C LEU A 165 -22.97 -9.67 -28.55
N ARG A 166 -22.37 -8.55 -28.98
CA ARG A 166 -23.13 -7.36 -29.41
C ARG A 166 -23.98 -7.64 -30.65
N SER A 167 -23.49 -8.48 -31.57
CA SER A 167 -24.26 -8.87 -32.75
C SER A 167 -25.42 -9.83 -32.45
N LEU A 168 -25.38 -10.48 -31.29
CA LEU A 168 -26.44 -11.38 -30.79
C LEU A 168 -27.42 -10.65 -29.85
N ALA A 169 -27.09 -9.42 -29.43
CA ALA A 169 -28.01 -8.59 -28.68
C ALA A 169 -29.12 -8.08 -29.63
N PRO A 170 -30.41 -8.24 -29.26
CA PRO A 170 -31.49 -7.67 -30.05
C PRO A 170 -31.33 -6.15 -30.13
N GLU A 171 -31.54 -5.57 -31.32
CA GLU A 171 -31.54 -4.12 -31.45
C GLU A 171 -32.62 -3.55 -30.53
N GLU A 172 -32.21 -2.65 -29.63
CA GLU A 172 -33.16 -1.82 -28.91
C GLU A 172 -33.95 -1.03 -29.97
N PRO A 173 -35.30 -1.03 -29.91
CA PRO A 173 -36.09 -0.26 -30.85
C PRO A 173 -35.70 1.21 -30.76
N ASP A 174 -35.55 1.87 -31.92
CA ASP A 174 -35.36 3.32 -32.02
C ASP A 174 -36.53 4.03 -31.32
N ASP A 175 -36.32 4.50 -30.09
CA ASP A 175 -37.24 5.35 -29.32
C ASP A 175 -37.18 6.82 -29.82
N ASP A 176 -37.04 7.03 -31.13
CA ASP A 176 -37.09 8.33 -31.79
C ASP A 176 -38.25 8.31 -32.80
N ASP A 177 -39.49 8.59 -32.35
CA ASP A 177 -40.53 9.30 -33.13
C ASP A 177 -41.93 9.30 -32.46
N ASP A 178 -42.06 9.61 -31.15
CA ASP A 178 -43.39 9.82 -30.53
C ASP A 178 -43.45 10.99 -29.52
N LEU A 179 -42.69 12.07 -29.78
CA LEU A 179 -42.76 13.30 -28.97
C LEU A 179 -42.75 14.57 -29.82
N ASP A 180 -43.78 14.79 -30.65
CA ASP A 180 -44.03 16.18 -31.13
C ASP A 180 -45.50 16.59 -31.40
N ASP A 181 -46.49 15.85 -30.88
CA ASP A 181 -47.91 16.20 -31.09
C ASP A 181 -48.69 16.54 -29.79
N LEU A 182 -48.04 17.19 -28.84
CA LEU A 182 -48.72 17.80 -27.68
C LEU A 182 -48.58 19.32 -27.64
N ALA A 183 -49.56 19.95 -28.28
CA ALA A 183 -50.18 21.23 -27.93
C ALA A 183 -49.42 22.54 -28.18
N SER A 184 -49.95 23.31 -29.14
CA SER A 184 -50.15 24.75 -28.95
C SER A 184 -51.52 25.14 -29.51
N PRO A 185 -52.44 25.69 -28.68
CA PRO A 185 -53.74 26.16 -29.14
C PRO A 185 -53.65 27.64 -29.59
N ASP A 186 -54.41 27.98 -30.63
CA ASP A 186 -54.99 29.32 -30.84
C ASP A 186 -56.33 29.16 -31.59
#